data_AF-A0A7S2FE07-F1
#
_entry.id   AF-A0A7S2FE07-F1
#
_cell.length_a   1.000
_cell.length_b   1.000
_cell.length_c   1.000
_cell.angle_alpha   90.00
_cell.angle_beta   90.00
_cell.angle_gamma   90.00
#
_symmetry.space_group_name_H-M   'P 1'
#
loop_
_entity.id
_entity.type
_entity.pdbx_description
1 polymer ?
#
loop_
_entity_poly.entity_id
_entity_poly.type
_entity_poly.pdbx_seq_one_letter_code
_entity_poly.pdbx_strand_id
1 'polypeptide(L)'
;DAATSFCRSLGAPDCPHEEGCFVPGADMFFNNSPEPQTFHNDLCDGKFLSLHRATWDKELNKSAEYPYGDYFLGKKRIWELRIQLQFKKTPSSVRDMYFGIELEKYVPMNRATKRTMGTLVGLLKQAVG
;
A
#
# COMPACT_ATOMS: atom_id res chain seq x y z
N ASP A 1 -5.93 -18.76 11.78
CA ASP A 1 -4.83 -19.71 12.07
C ASP A 1 -3.86 -19.06 13.07
N ALA A 2 -2.68 -19.62 13.32
CA ALA A 2 -1.70 -19.08 14.27
C ALA A 2 -1.25 -17.64 13.96
N ALA A 3 -1.14 -17.27 12.67
CA ALA A 3 -0.84 -15.91 12.23
C ALA A 3 -1.98 -14.95 12.60
N THR A 4 -3.24 -15.33 12.33
CA THR A 4 -4.41 -14.51 12.71
C THR A 4 -4.46 -14.25 14.23
N SER A 5 -4.15 -15.26 15.04
CA SER A 5 -4.14 -15.12 16.51
C SER A 5 -3.01 -14.21 16.99
N PHE A 6 -1.85 -14.27 16.33
CA PHE A 6 -0.72 -13.40 16.60
C PHE A 6 -1.04 -11.95 16.26
N CYS A 7 -1.54 -11.66 15.06
CA CYS A 7 -1.90 -10.29 14.65
C CYS A 7 -2.99 -9.70 15.57
N ARG A 8 -3.99 -10.50 15.96
CA ARG A 8 -5.00 -10.09 16.96
C ARG A 8 -4.39 -9.73 18.31
N SER A 9 -3.38 -10.47 18.78
CA SER A 9 -2.67 -10.13 20.03
C SER A 9 -1.93 -8.80 19.95
N LEU A 10 -1.66 -8.32 18.73
CA LEU A 10 -1.06 -7.01 18.46
C LEU A 10 -2.10 -5.90 18.23
N GLY A 11 -3.40 -6.20 18.40
CA GLY A 11 -4.49 -5.21 18.27
C GLY A 11 -5.16 -5.16 16.91
N ALA A 12 -4.94 -6.15 16.04
CA ALA A 12 -5.60 -6.22 14.74
C ALA A 12 -7.14 -6.30 14.86
N PRO A 13 -7.89 -5.57 14.01
CA PRO A 13 -9.35 -5.55 14.07
C PRO A 13 -9.97 -6.87 13.58
N ASP A 14 -11.19 -7.15 14.05
CA ASP A 14 -11.94 -8.38 13.69
C ASP A 14 -12.67 -8.32 12.34
N CYS A 15 -12.32 -7.35 11.48
CA CYS A 15 -12.82 -7.22 10.12
C CYS A 15 -11.70 -7.41 9.10
N PRO A 16 -11.99 -7.65 7.80
CA PRO A 16 -10.96 -7.64 6.78
C PRO A 16 -10.20 -6.30 6.77
N HIS A 17 -8.89 -6.38 6.96
CA HIS A 17 -7.98 -5.24 7.05
C HIS A 17 -6.67 -5.54 6.32
N GLU A 18 -5.92 -4.48 6.03
CA GLU A 18 -4.53 -4.57 5.60
C GLU A 18 -3.63 -4.38 6.81
N GLU A 19 -2.64 -5.26 6.93
CA GLU A 19 -1.57 -5.19 7.92
C GLU A 19 -0.22 -5.23 7.21
N GLY A 20 0.79 -4.58 7.79
CA GLY A 20 2.13 -4.62 7.24
C GLY A 20 3.19 -4.22 8.25
N CYS A 21 4.45 -4.35 7.83
CA CYS A 21 5.63 -3.98 8.60
C CYS A 21 6.71 -3.46 7.65
N PHE A 22 7.38 -2.37 8.01
CA PHE A 22 8.56 -1.89 7.29
C PHE A 22 9.81 -2.46 7.95
N VAL A 23 10.54 -3.34 7.26
CA VAL A 23 11.80 -3.97 7.72
C VAL A 23 11.62 -4.92 8.95
N PRO A 24 12.46 -5.95 9.19
CA PRO A 24 12.31 -6.80 10.36
C PRO A 24 12.49 -5.99 11.66
N GLY A 25 11.49 -6.01 12.54
CA GLY A 25 11.55 -5.39 13.88
C GLY A 25 10.85 -4.04 14.04
N ALA A 26 10.18 -3.52 13.02
CA ALA A 26 9.28 -2.37 13.18
C ALA A 26 7.91 -2.81 13.72
N ASP A 27 7.21 -1.85 14.33
CA ASP A 27 5.85 -2.05 14.81
C ASP A 27 4.92 -2.40 13.65
N MET A 28 3.96 -3.29 13.94
CA MET A 28 2.90 -3.62 13.01
C MET A 28 2.05 -2.38 12.77
N PHE A 29 1.72 -2.11 11.51
CA PHE A 29 0.79 -1.04 11.20
C PHE A 29 -0.54 -1.56 10.68
N PHE A 30 -1.57 -0.79 11.01
CA PHE A 30 -2.93 -1.01 10.56
C PHE A 30 -3.29 -0.03 9.44
N ASN A 31 -4.06 -0.54 8.50
CA ASN A 31 -4.80 0.22 7.51
C ASN A 31 -5.50 1.46 8.09
N ASN A 32 -5.64 2.50 7.26
CA ASN A 32 -6.43 3.68 7.57
C ASN A 32 -6.06 4.37 8.90
N SER A 33 -4.82 4.17 9.39
CA SER A 33 -4.29 4.92 10.53
C SER A 33 -4.36 6.42 10.25
N PRO A 34 -4.84 7.27 11.17
CA PRO A 34 -4.89 8.72 10.98
C PRO A 34 -3.48 9.31 10.79
N GLU A 35 -2.48 8.68 11.41
CA GLU A 35 -1.08 9.07 11.36
C GLU A 35 -0.28 8.14 10.44
N PRO A 36 0.61 8.68 9.58
CA PRO A 36 1.48 7.88 8.75
C PRO A 36 2.55 7.19 9.59
N GLN A 37 2.89 5.97 9.19
CA GLN A 37 3.91 5.16 9.83
C GLN A 37 5.29 5.59 9.36
N THR A 38 6.18 5.84 10.30
CA THR A 38 7.57 6.22 9.99
C THR A 38 8.44 4.98 9.89
N PHE A 39 9.36 4.95 8.93
CA PHE A 39 10.39 3.93 8.85
C PHE A 39 11.75 4.54 8.54
N HIS A 40 12.79 3.79 8.86
CA HIS A 40 14.18 4.19 8.67
C HIS A 40 14.99 3.02 8.12
N ASN A 41 15.83 3.29 7.13
CA ASN A 41 16.84 2.33 6.65
C ASN A 41 18.11 3.08 6.20
N ASP A 42 19.10 2.35 5.71
CA ASP A 42 20.38 2.93 5.30
C ASP A 42 20.28 3.97 4.18
N LEU A 43 19.19 3.94 3.40
CA LEU A 43 19.00 4.77 2.21
C LEU A 43 18.15 6.03 2.49
N CYS A 44 17.15 5.93 3.36
CA CYS A 44 16.17 6.99 3.57
C CYS A 44 15.46 6.92 4.93
N ASP A 45 14.90 8.07 5.29
CA ASP A 45 13.80 8.20 6.25
C ASP A 45 12.49 8.25 5.47
N GLY A 46 11.47 7.52 5.93
CA GLY A 46 10.24 7.35 5.18
C GLY A 46 8.99 7.51 6.03
N LYS A 47 7.90 7.91 5.37
CA LYS A 47 6.53 7.85 5.90
C LYS A 47 5.68 7.05 4.94
N PHE A 48 4.84 6.18 5.50
CA PHE A 48 3.92 5.35 4.76
C PHE A 48 2.51 5.49 5.32
N LEU A 49 1.52 5.56 4.44
CA LEU A 49 0.12 5.55 4.81
C LEU A 49 -0.66 4.71 3.80
N SER A 50 -1.32 3.67 4.29
CA SER A 50 -2.29 2.90 3.50
C SER A 50 -3.72 3.36 3.81
N LEU A 51 -4.46 3.64 2.74
CA LEU A 51 -5.86 4.03 2.78
C LEU A 51 -6.69 3.01 1.99
N HIS A 52 -7.82 2.56 2.52
CA HIS A 52 -8.77 1.76 1.75
C HIS A 52 -10.22 1.91 2.18
N ARG A 53 -11.12 1.56 1.26
CA ARG A 53 -12.56 1.49 1.49
C ARG A 53 -12.93 0.30 2.38
N ALA A 54 -14.00 0.42 3.14
CA ALA A 54 -14.59 -0.69 3.92
C ALA A 54 -15.38 -1.67 3.03
N THR A 55 -14.78 -2.19 1.95
CA THR A 55 -15.49 -3.00 0.93
C THR A 55 -16.13 -4.29 1.45
N TRP A 56 -15.74 -4.74 2.64
CA TRP A 56 -16.31 -5.88 3.33
C TRP A 56 -17.72 -5.62 3.89
N ASP A 57 -18.09 -4.36 4.14
CA ASP A 57 -19.41 -3.93 4.59
C ASP A 57 -20.01 -2.93 3.60
N LYS A 58 -21.08 -3.34 2.91
CA LYS A 58 -21.72 -2.53 1.86
C LYS A 58 -22.38 -1.27 2.41
N GLU A 59 -23.00 -1.36 3.59
CA GLU A 59 -23.69 -0.22 4.19
C GLU A 59 -22.67 0.78 4.72
N LEU A 60 -21.64 0.33 5.42
CA LEU A 60 -20.53 1.18 5.89
C LEU A 60 -19.77 1.83 4.72
N ASN A 61 -19.50 1.06 3.66
CA ASN A 61 -18.83 1.59 2.46
C ASN A 61 -19.68 2.64 1.73
N LYS A 62 -21.01 2.52 1.78
CA LYS A 62 -21.96 3.45 1.17
C LYS A 62 -22.17 4.70 2.04
N SER A 63 -22.23 4.54 3.36
CA SER A 63 -22.39 5.65 4.31
C SER A 63 -21.13 6.51 4.42
N ALA A 64 -19.95 5.94 4.10
CA ALA A 64 -18.65 6.59 4.26
C ALA A 64 -18.26 6.89 5.72
N GLU A 65 -18.94 6.28 6.69
CA GLU A 65 -18.72 6.46 8.13
C GLU A 65 -17.54 5.62 8.64
N TYR A 66 -16.41 5.68 7.95
CA TYR A 66 -15.15 5.03 8.32
C TYR A 66 -13.98 5.98 8.06
N PRO A 67 -12.79 5.73 8.65
CA PRO A 67 -11.64 6.59 8.41
C PRO A 67 -11.34 6.73 6.91
N TYR A 68 -11.23 7.97 6.45
CA TYR A 68 -11.06 8.34 5.04
C TYR A 68 -12.23 7.97 4.10
N GLY A 69 -13.42 7.66 4.62
CA GLY A 69 -14.60 7.40 3.81
C GLY A 69 -14.97 8.59 2.92
N ASP A 70 -14.97 9.80 3.46
CA ASP A 70 -15.18 11.04 2.69
C ASP A 70 -14.18 11.21 1.55
N TYR A 71 -12.93 10.79 1.76
CA TYR A 71 -11.91 10.83 0.72
C TYR A 71 -12.23 9.90 -0.45
N PHE A 72 -12.85 8.74 -0.19
CA PHE A 72 -13.23 7.76 -1.21
C PHE A 72 -14.63 7.96 -1.79
N LEU A 73 -15.46 8.81 -1.19
CA LEU A 73 -16.81 9.07 -1.66
C LEU A 73 -16.81 9.55 -3.12
N GLY A 74 -17.60 8.91 -3.97
CA GLY A 74 -17.66 9.19 -5.41
C GLY A 74 -16.46 8.72 -6.24
N LYS A 75 -15.39 8.18 -5.63
CA LYS A 75 -14.21 7.68 -6.35
C LYS A 75 -14.35 6.20 -6.71
N LYS A 76 -13.80 5.84 -7.88
CA LYS A 76 -13.67 4.44 -8.32
C LYS A 76 -12.52 3.69 -7.61
N ARG A 77 -11.55 4.42 -7.05
CA ARG A 77 -10.39 3.85 -6.35
C ARG A 77 -10.83 3.15 -5.05
N ILE A 78 -10.27 1.98 -4.80
CA ILE A 78 -10.62 1.14 -3.62
C ILE A 78 -9.56 1.25 -2.52
N TRP A 79 -8.29 1.40 -2.90
CA TRP A 79 -7.17 1.57 -1.98
C TRP A 79 -6.16 2.57 -2.56
N GLU A 80 -5.34 3.15 -1.69
CA GLU A 80 -4.29 4.09 -2.01
C GLU A 80 -3.12 3.94 -1.03
N LEU A 81 -1.91 3.79 -1.57
CA LEU A 81 -0.68 3.82 -0.79
C LEU A 81 -0.01 5.18 -1.00
N ARG A 82 0.32 5.86 0.09
CA ARG A 82 1.09 7.11 0.08
C ARG A 82 2.43 6.86 0.72
N ILE A 83 3.49 7.19 -0.02
CA ILE A 83 4.87 7.05 0.44
C ILE A 83 5.55 8.40 0.30
N GLN A 84 6.13 8.87 1.39
CA GLN A 84 7.02 10.03 1.37
C GLN A 84 8.41 9.55 1.79
N LEU A 85 9.41 9.84 0.97
CA LEU A 85 10.80 9.46 1.21
C LEU A 85 11.65 10.71 1.34
N GLN A 86 12.54 10.71 2.33
CA GLN A 86 13.63 11.65 2.48
C GLN A 86 14.94 10.87 2.39
N PHE A 87 15.59 10.93 1.23
CA PHE A 87 16.85 10.23 1.00
C PHE A 87 17.98 10.84 1.83
N LYS A 88 18.78 9.99 2.48
CA LYS A 88 19.96 10.42 3.26
C LYS A 88 21.12 10.88 2.38
N LYS A 89 21.16 10.37 1.16
CA LYS A 89 22.08 10.81 0.09
C LYS A 89 21.24 11.13 -1.14
N THR A 90 21.55 12.24 -1.80
CA THR A 90 20.92 12.57 -3.07
C THR A 90 21.17 11.43 -4.06
N PRO A 91 20.12 10.84 -4.65
CA PRO A 91 20.31 9.84 -5.71
C PRO A 91 21.14 10.43 -6.84
N SER A 92 22.13 9.68 -7.33
CA SER A 92 23.03 10.12 -8.40
C SER A 92 22.30 10.47 -9.70
N SER A 93 21.15 9.84 -9.93
CA SER A 93 20.29 10.08 -11.09
C SER A 93 18.88 9.59 -10.80
N VAL A 94 17.87 10.31 -11.31
CA VAL A 94 16.47 9.86 -11.29
C VAL A 94 16.28 8.57 -12.07
N ARG A 95 17.10 8.33 -13.10
CA ARG A 95 17.06 7.11 -13.93
C ARG A 95 17.42 5.84 -13.17
N ASP A 96 18.04 5.97 -12.01
CA ASP A 96 18.44 4.85 -11.17
C ASP A 96 17.41 4.58 -10.05
N MET A 97 16.31 5.31 -10.02
CA MET A 97 15.24 5.13 -9.03
C MET A 97 14.13 4.23 -9.58
N TYR A 98 13.98 3.07 -8.98
CA TYR A 98 12.98 2.08 -9.36
C TYR A 98 12.01 1.84 -8.21
N PHE A 99 10.72 1.74 -8.54
CA PHE A 99 9.68 1.28 -7.62
C PHE A 99 9.11 -0.04 -8.16
N GLY A 100 9.02 -1.03 -7.27
CA GLY A 100 8.46 -2.34 -7.58
C GLY A 100 7.42 -2.72 -6.55
N ILE A 101 6.39 -3.42 -6.99
CA ILE A 101 5.46 -4.16 -6.13
C ILE A 101 5.67 -5.63 -6.48
N GLU A 102 6.06 -6.42 -5.49
CA GLU A 102 6.23 -7.86 -5.64
C GLU A 102 5.09 -8.57 -4.89
N LEU A 103 4.56 -9.63 -5.49
CA LEU A 103 3.58 -10.49 -4.86
C LEU A 103 4.32 -11.65 -4.18
N GLU A 104 3.91 -12.02 -2.97
CA GLU A 104 4.46 -13.18 -2.25
C GLU A 104 4.41 -14.46 -3.09
N LYS A 105 3.34 -14.62 -3.89
CA LYS A 105 3.14 -15.74 -4.82
C LYS A 105 2.79 -15.24 -6.19
N TYR A 106 3.36 -15.89 -7.20
CA TYR A 106 3.02 -15.63 -8.59
C TYR A 106 1.54 -15.92 -8.85
N VAL A 107 0.76 -14.88 -9.15
CA VAL A 107 -0.61 -15.05 -9.65
C VAL A 107 -0.53 -15.31 -11.16
N PRO A 108 -0.95 -16.49 -11.65
CA PRO A 108 -0.88 -16.81 -13.07
C PRO A 108 -1.77 -15.86 -13.86
N MET A 109 -1.13 -14.91 -14.53
CA MET A 109 -1.79 -14.00 -15.46
C MET A 109 -1.98 -14.66 -16.82
N ASN A 110 -3.18 -14.55 -17.39
CA ASN A 110 -3.42 -14.96 -18.76
C ASN A 110 -2.61 -14.09 -19.75
N ARG A 111 -2.47 -14.55 -20.99
CA ARG A 111 -1.66 -13.86 -22.02
C ARG A 111 -2.12 -12.42 -22.28
N ALA A 112 -3.42 -12.15 -22.19
CA ALA A 112 -3.97 -10.82 -22.38
C ALA A 112 -3.54 -9.88 -21.24
N THR A 113 -3.66 -10.31 -19.98
CA THR A 113 -3.24 -9.53 -18.80
C THR A 113 -1.75 -9.22 -18.83
N LYS A 114 -0.89 -10.17 -19.22
CA LYS A 114 0.56 -9.93 -19.36
C LYS A 114 0.86 -8.87 -20.41
N ARG A 115 0.18 -8.92 -21.56
CA ARG A 115 0.36 -7.95 -22.65
C ARG A 115 -0.08 -6.56 -22.22
N THR A 116 -1.21 -6.45 -21.51
CA THR A 116 -1.69 -5.18 -20.96
C THR A 116 -0.73 -4.59 -19.93
N MET A 117 -0.17 -5.40 -19.02
CA MET A 117 0.85 -4.94 -18.09
C MET A 117 2.09 -4.42 -18.81
N GLY A 118 2.58 -5.14 -19.83
CA GLY A 118 3.73 -4.69 -20.63
C GLY A 118 3.49 -3.32 -21.28
N THR A 119 2.30 -3.11 -21.86
CA THR A 119 1.90 -1.82 -22.42
C THR A 119 1.82 -0.73 -21.35
N LEU A 120 1.20 -1.02 -20.20
CA LEU A 120 1.06 -0.07 -19.11
C LEU A 120 2.42 0.37 -18.57
N VAL A 121 3.33 -0.58 -18.35
CA VAL A 121 4.71 -0.29 -17.92
C VAL A 121 5.44 0.55 -18.98
N GLY A 122 5.25 0.25 -20.27
CA GLY A 122 5.82 1.06 -21.36
C GLY A 122 5.32 2.50 -21.35
N LEU A 123 4.01 2.72 -21.15
CA LEU A 123 3.41 4.04 -21.05
C LEU A 123 3.88 4.80 -19.80
N LEU A 124 3.95 4.12 -18.66
CA LEU A 124 4.46 4.72 -17.42
C LEU A 124 5.91 5.15 -17.62
N LYS A 125 6.78 4.30 -18.18
CA LYS A 125 8.17 4.67 -18.51
C LYS A 125 8.27 5.91 -19.40
N GLN A 126 7.42 6.04 -20.42
CA GLN A 126 7.39 7.23 -21.27
C GLN A 126 6.95 8.50 -20.54
N ALA A 127 6.09 8.39 -19.53
CA ALA A 127 5.59 9.54 -18.77
C ALA A 127 6.60 10.05 -17.72
N VAL A 128 7.45 9.17 -17.16
CA VAL A 128 8.45 9.56 -16.14
C VAL A 128 9.83 9.93 -16.72
N GLY A 129 10.11 9.60 -18.00
CA GLY A 129 11.33 10.02 -18.71
C GLY A 129 12.45 8.99 -18.70
#